data_AF-A0AAU7CEH4-F1
#
_entry.id   AF-A0AAU7CEH4-F1
#
_cell.length_a   1.000
_cell.length_b   1.000
_cell.length_c   1.000
_cell.angle_alpha   90.00
_cell.angle_beta   90.00
_cell.angle_gamma   90.00
#
_symmetry.space_group_name_H-M   'P 1'
#
loop_
_entity.id
_entity.type
_entity.pdbx_description
1 polymer ?
#
loop_
_entity_poly.entity_id
_entity_poly.type
_entity_poly.pdbx_seq_one_letter_code
_entity_poly.pdbx_strand_id
1 'polypeptide(L)'
;MTTFATIPPARRPELVMGPVGADGQRVVKDPRSGRYYHLGEQETFLLTRLDGTQSAEAICTAFEAKFGEPLSQDDLGDFLEVAGEQGLINSAAGSSHRAAPELDEFDDEDDDLAPRRRLADGSVPF
;
A
#
# COMPACT_ATOMS: atom_id res chain seq x y z
N MET A 1 16.56 12.77 5.74
CA MET A 1 17.83 12.94 4.98
C MET A 1 18.20 11.59 4.40
N THR A 2 17.63 11.25 3.25
CA THR A 2 17.77 9.92 2.64
C THR A 2 19.00 9.93 1.74
N THR A 3 20.01 9.15 2.09
CA THR A 3 21.32 9.14 1.43
C THR A 3 21.25 8.53 0.03
N PHE A 4 21.32 9.40 -0.98
CA PHE A 4 21.11 9.20 -2.41
C PHE A 4 22.10 8.23 -3.11
N ALA A 5 23.21 7.90 -2.46
CA ALA A 5 24.20 6.92 -2.95
C ALA A 5 23.79 5.47 -2.66
N THR A 6 22.65 5.25 -2.00
CA THR A 6 22.19 3.93 -1.61
C THR A 6 21.39 3.30 -2.73
N ILE A 7 21.70 2.04 -3.03
CA ILE A 7 20.91 1.22 -3.95
C ILE A 7 19.50 1.10 -3.35
N PRO A 8 18.45 1.57 -4.03
CA PRO A 8 17.09 1.50 -3.53
C PRO A 8 16.67 0.03 -3.42
N PRO A 9 15.75 -0.27 -2.49
CA PRO A 9 15.24 -1.61 -2.32
C PRO A 9 14.63 -2.16 -3.61
N ALA A 10 14.94 -3.42 -3.91
CA ALA A 10 14.38 -4.10 -5.07
C ALA A 10 12.87 -4.29 -4.90
N ARG A 11 12.13 -4.17 -6.01
CA ARG A 11 10.73 -4.59 -6.12
C ARG A 11 10.58 -6.05 -5.72
N ARG A 12 9.39 -6.40 -5.22
CA ARG A 12 9.06 -7.79 -4.92
C ARG A 12 8.83 -8.56 -6.22
N PRO A 13 9.52 -9.70 -6.45
CA PRO A 13 9.35 -10.50 -7.67
C PRO A 13 8.00 -11.22 -7.72
N GLU A 14 7.28 -11.28 -6.60
CA GLU A 14 5.94 -11.89 -6.50
C GLU A 14 4.84 -11.00 -7.10
N LEU A 15 5.11 -9.73 -7.40
CA LEU A 15 4.13 -8.81 -7.98
C LEU A 15 3.76 -9.23 -9.41
N VAL A 16 2.46 -9.32 -9.68
CA VAL A 16 1.96 -9.65 -11.01
C VAL A 16 1.66 -8.35 -11.77
N MET A 17 2.52 -8.02 -12.73
CA MET A 17 2.28 -6.92 -13.67
C MET A 17 1.32 -7.36 -14.78
N GLY A 18 0.15 -6.75 -14.80
CA GLY A 18 -0.84 -6.93 -15.86
C GLY A 18 -0.44 -6.25 -17.17
N PRO A 19 -1.26 -6.42 -18.23
CA PRO A 19 -1.06 -5.71 -19.49
C PRO A 19 -1.24 -4.20 -19.31
N VAL A 20 -0.62 -3.43 -20.21
CA VAL A 20 -0.85 -1.98 -20.29
C VAL A 20 -2.25 -1.77 -20.89
N GLY A 21 -3.08 -1.00 -20.20
CA GLY A 21 -4.40 -0.59 -20.65
C GLY A 21 -4.31 0.44 -21.78
N ALA A 22 -5.47 0.77 -22.35
CA ALA A 22 -5.56 1.69 -23.49
C ALA A 22 -5.02 3.10 -23.19
N ASP A 23 -5.01 3.50 -21.92
CA ASP A 23 -4.57 4.82 -21.45
C ASP A 23 -3.09 4.83 -20.98
N GLY A 24 -2.33 3.76 -21.24
CA GLY A 24 -0.95 3.63 -20.75
C GLY A 24 -0.84 3.19 -19.27
N GLN A 25 -1.97 3.07 -18.58
CA GLN A 25 -2.03 2.58 -17.20
C GLN A 25 -1.76 1.07 -17.14
N ARG A 26 -0.96 0.61 -16.18
CA ARG A 26 -0.72 -0.81 -15.92
C ARG A 26 -1.26 -1.19 -14.55
N VAL A 27 -1.95 -2.32 -14.47
CA VAL A 27 -2.43 -2.87 -13.20
C VAL A 27 -1.37 -3.78 -12.59
N VAL A 28 -0.93 -3.48 -11.37
CA VAL A 28 -0.04 -4.35 -10.59
C VAL A 28 -0.85 -5.01 -9.49
N LYS A 29 -0.73 -6.33 -9.37
CA LYS A 29 -1.43 -7.13 -8.36
C LYS A 29 -0.43 -7.64 -7.34
N ASP A 30 -0.72 -7.43 -6.06
CA ASP A 30 0.02 -8.09 -4.97
C ASP A 30 -0.74 -9.36 -4.56
N PRO A 31 -0.24 -10.57 -4.88
CA PRO A 31 -0.93 -11.81 -4.55
C PRO A 31 -0.93 -12.11 -3.05
N ARG A 32 -0.07 -11.46 -2.24
CA ARG A 32 -0.03 -11.65 -0.79
C ARG A 32 -1.18 -10.95 -0.08
N SER A 33 -1.45 -9.70 -0.45
CA SER A 33 -2.49 -8.87 0.17
C SER A 33 -3.79 -8.88 -0.62
N GLY A 34 -3.77 -9.35 -1.87
CA GLY A 34 -4.92 -9.31 -2.77
C GLY A 34 -5.25 -7.91 -3.31
N ARG A 35 -4.31 -6.95 -3.17
CA ARG A 35 -4.51 -5.54 -3.57
C ARG A 35 -4.14 -5.35 -5.04
N TYR A 36 -4.82 -4.39 -5.66
CA TYR A 36 -4.63 -3.98 -7.05
C TYR A 36 -4.22 -2.51 -7.07
N TYR A 37 -3.17 -2.20 -7.79
CA TYR A 37 -2.63 -0.86 -7.94
C TYR A 37 -2.68 -0.47 -9.41
N HIS A 38 -3.20 0.72 -9.68
CA HIS A 38 -3.24 1.31 -11.01
C HIS A 38 -2.07 2.27 -11.10
N LEU A 39 -1.05 1.89 -11.85
CA LEU A 39 0.15 2.69 -12.02
C LEU A 39 0.15 3.30 -13.41
N GLY A 40 0.48 4.58 -13.52
CA GLY A 40 0.75 5.23 -14.80
C GLY A 40 1.99 4.65 -15.50
N GLU A 41 2.29 5.18 -16.68
CA GLU A 41 3.47 4.78 -17.43
C GLU A 41 4.77 5.13 -16.68
N GLN A 42 4.79 6.28 -16.00
CA GLN A 42 5.91 6.80 -15.22
C GLN A 42 6.19 5.92 -13.99
N GLU A 43 5.17 5.66 -13.17
CA GLU A 43 5.31 4.84 -11.96
C GLU A 43 5.62 3.38 -12.31
N THR A 44 5.03 2.86 -13.40
CA THR A 44 5.37 1.53 -13.91
C THR A 44 6.83 1.45 -14.33
N PHE A 45 7.35 2.50 -14.96
CA PHE A 45 8.75 2.57 -15.34
C PHE A 45 9.65 2.61 -14.10
N LEU A 46 9.34 3.46 -13.13
CA LEU A 46 10.08 3.53 -11.86
C LEU A 46 10.12 2.17 -11.16
N LEU A 47 8.96 1.56 -10.95
CA LEU A 47 8.86 0.23 -10.34
C LEU A 47 9.65 -0.83 -11.12
N THR A 48 9.70 -0.73 -12.45
CA THR A 48 10.45 -1.65 -13.29
C THR A 48 11.96 -1.50 -13.16
N ARG A 49 12.46 -0.29 -12.83
CA ARG A 49 13.89 0.00 -12.65
C ARG A 49 14.37 -0.26 -11.21
N LEU A 50 13.46 -0.45 -10.27
CA LEU A 50 13.77 -0.86 -8.89
C LEU A 50 14.14 -2.35 -8.83
N ASP A 51 15.21 -2.75 -9.50
CA ASP A 51 15.72 -4.13 -9.46
C ASP A 51 16.76 -4.35 -8.34
N GLY A 52 17.04 -3.31 -7.53
CA GLY A 52 18.06 -3.36 -6.46
C GLY A 52 19.50 -3.43 -6.97
N THR A 53 19.74 -2.97 -8.20
CA THR A 53 21.08 -2.93 -8.82
C THR A 53 21.52 -1.52 -9.21
N GLN A 54 20.57 -0.62 -9.49
CA GLN A 54 20.84 0.74 -9.96
C GLN A 54 20.66 1.75 -8.83
N SER A 55 21.57 2.72 -8.72
CA SER A 55 21.45 3.83 -7.76
C SER A 55 20.27 4.76 -8.11
N ALA A 56 19.75 5.47 -7.11
CA ALA A 56 18.67 6.45 -7.28
C ALA A 56 18.96 7.47 -8.41
N GLU A 57 20.18 7.99 -8.48
CA GLU A 57 20.61 8.91 -9.54
C GLU A 57 20.49 8.31 -10.95
N ALA A 58 20.89 7.05 -11.11
CA ALA A 58 20.82 6.37 -12.40
C ALA A 58 19.36 6.12 -12.84
N ILE A 59 18.45 5.95 -11.87
CA ILE A 59 17.02 5.84 -12.14
C ILE A 59 16.47 7.20 -12.57
N CYS A 60 16.78 8.29 -11.86
CA CYS A 60 16.39 9.65 -12.24
C CYS A 60 16.86 10.02 -13.65
N THR A 61 18.14 9.76 -13.97
CA THR A 61 18.68 10.02 -15.32
C THR A 61 17.98 9.17 -16.39
N ALA A 62 17.68 7.90 -16.09
CA ALA A 62 16.98 7.03 -17.04
C ALA A 62 15.51 7.43 -17.23
N PHE A 63 14.88 7.98 -16.19
CA PHE A 63 13.53 8.53 -16.24
C PHE A 63 13.50 9.76 -17.14
N GLU A 64 14.38 10.73 -16.89
CA GLU A 64 14.49 11.95 -17.70
C GLU A 64 14.81 11.62 -19.15
N ALA A 65 15.71 10.66 -19.42
CA ALA A 65 16.01 10.22 -20.78
C ALA A 65 14.81 9.59 -21.51
N LYS A 66 13.86 8.99 -20.78
CA LYS A 66 12.70 8.32 -21.37
C LYS A 66 11.51 9.26 -21.55
N PHE A 67 11.18 10.04 -20.52
CA PHE A 67 9.99 10.89 -20.48
C PHE A 67 10.28 12.34 -20.88
N GLY A 68 11.55 12.75 -20.88
CA GLY A 68 11.96 14.14 -21.12
C GLY A 68 11.66 15.06 -19.94
N GLU A 69 11.28 14.51 -18.78
CA GLU A 69 10.93 15.24 -17.57
C GLU A 69 11.95 14.98 -16.47
N PRO A 70 12.49 16.03 -15.82
CA PRO A 70 13.43 15.86 -14.72
C PRO A 70 12.71 15.26 -13.51
N LEU A 71 13.23 14.15 -12.99
CA LEU A 71 12.74 13.54 -11.75
C LEU A 71 13.67 13.91 -10.60
N SER A 72 13.15 14.65 -9.62
CA SER A 72 13.92 14.98 -8.42
C SER A 72 14.12 13.76 -7.53
N GLN A 73 15.19 13.78 -6.75
CA GLN A 73 15.42 12.74 -5.74
C GLN A 73 14.34 12.71 -4.66
N ASP A 74 13.71 13.86 -4.39
CA ASP A 74 12.60 13.99 -3.45
C ASP A 74 11.37 13.23 -3.97
N ASP A 75 10.96 13.47 -5.22
CA ASP A 75 9.89 12.72 -5.89
C ASP A 75 10.16 11.20 -5.93
N LEU A 76 11.41 10.80 -6.23
CA LEU A 76 11.79 9.39 -6.18
C LEU A 76 11.71 8.83 -4.75
N GLY A 77 12.07 9.63 -3.74
CA GLY A 77 11.98 9.28 -2.33
C GLY A 77 10.54 9.09 -1.88
N ASP A 78 9.65 10.02 -2.24
CA ASP A 78 8.20 9.96 -1.96
C ASP A 78 7.59 8.70 -2.60
N PHE A 79 7.94 8.42 -3.87
CA PHE A 79 7.52 7.19 -4.53
C PHE A 79 8.01 5.93 -3.80
N LEU A 80 9.26 5.90 -3.33
CA LEU A 80 9.81 4.77 -2.57
C LEU A 80 9.13 4.60 -1.22
N GLU A 81 8.78 5.69 -0.54
CA GLU A 81 8.04 5.65 0.71
C GLU A 81 6.67 5.02 0.50
N VAL A 82 5.89 5.56 -0.44
CA VAL A 82 4.56 5.05 -0.80
C VAL A 82 4.62 3.59 -1.26
N ALA A 83 5.60 3.23 -2.11
CA ALA A 83 5.77 1.86 -2.57
C ALA A 83 6.20 0.91 -1.44
N GLY A 84 6.93 1.41 -0.44
CA GLY A 84 7.27 0.71 0.79
C GLY A 84 6.04 0.43 1.66
N GLU A 85 5.22 1.45 1.90
CA GLU A 85 3.97 1.33 2.66
C GLU A 85 2.97 0.39 1.99
N GLN A 86 2.91 0.39 0.66
CA GLN A 86 2.08 -0.51 -0.13
C GLN A 86 2.67 -1.93 -0.24
N GLY A 87 3.90 -2.16 0.25
CA GLY A 87 4.55 -3.48 0.20
C GLY A 87 4.95 -3.92 -1.22
N LEU A 88 5.17 -2.97 -2.13
CA LEU A 88 5.59 -3.22 -3.52
C LEU A 88 7.11 -3.46 -3.64
N ILE A 89 7.88 -2.92 -2.70
CA ILE A 89 9.34 -3.05 -2.62
C ILE A 89 9.74 -3.80 -1.35
N ASN A 90 10.90 -4.43 -1.37
CA ASN A 90 11.45 -5.08 -0.18
C ASN A 90 11.89 -4.01 0.83
N SER A 91 11.22 -3.85 1.97
CA SER A 91 11.72 -2.96 3.01
C SER A 91 13.14 -3.38 3.41
N ALA A 92 14.12 -2.49 3.21
CA ALA A 92 15.55 -2.77 3.44
C ALA A 92 15.88 -3.13 4.90
N ALA A 93 14.95 -2.92 5.83
CA ALA A 93 14.94 -3.53 7.14
C ALA A 93 13.54 -4.09 7.40
N GLY A 94 13.46 -5.38 7.72
CA GLY A 94 12.20 -6.12 7.86
C GLY A 94 11.17 -5.44 8.76
N SER A 95 10.18 -4.80 8.15
CA SER A 95 8.91 -4.50 8.80
C SER A 95 7.80 -4.83 7.82
N SER A 96 7.37 -6.08 7.91
CA SER A 96 6.04 -6.51 7.50
C SER A 96 5.03 -5.69 8.31
N HIS A 97 4.69 -4.48 7.87
CA HIS A 97 3.56 -3.78 8.48
C HIS A 97 2.29 -4.44 7.96
N ARG A 98 1.77 -5.33 8.79
CA ARG A 98 0.43 -5.88 8.74
C ARG A 98 -0.56 -4.71 8.72
N ALA A 99 -1.01 -4.34 7.52
CA ALA A 99 -2.21 -3.53 7.31
C ALA A 99 -3.19 -4.34 6.45
N ALA A 100 -3.66 -5.45 7.03
CA ALA A 100 -5.01 -5.92 6.76
C ALA A 100 -5.96 -4.90 7.41
N PRO A 101 -7.09 -4.57 6.76
CA PRO A 101 -7.93 -3.45 7.15
C PRO A 101 -8.38 -3.63 8.60
N GLU A 102 -8.22 -2.57 9.37
CA GLU A 102 -9.01 -2.33 10.56
C GLU A 102 -10.47 -2.31 10.10
N LEU A 103 -11.14 -3.44 10.26
CA LEU A 103 -12.60 -3.53 10.25
C LEU A 103 -13.05 -2.85 11.54
N ASP A 104 -13.00 -1.53 11.55
CA ASP A 104 -13.63 -0.71 12.56
C ASP A 104 -15.15 -0.95 12.45
N GLU A 105 -15.65 -1.64 13.48
CA GLU A 105 -16.99 -1.51 14.05
C GLU A 105 -18.18 -1.87 13.15
N PHE A 106 -18.40 -3.18 12.98
CA PHE A 106 -19.76 -3.69 13.19
C PHE A 106 -19.84 -4.23 14.61
N ASP A 107 -19.95 -3.32 15.59
CA ASP A 107 -20.40 -3.69 16.93
C ASP A 107 -21.90 -3.93 16.84
N ASP A 108 -22.22 -5.18 16.50
CA ASP A 108 -23.54 -5.77 16.56
C ASP A 108 -23.87 -6.01 18.05
N GLU A 109 -24.10 -4.92 18.80
CA GLU A 109 -24.66 -5.00 20.16
C GLU A 109 -26.21 -4.96 20.06
N ASP A 110 -26.77 -5.90 19.30
CA ASP A 110 -28.17 -6.31 19.41
C ASP A 110 -28.24 -7.50 20.39
N ASP A 111 -27.99 -7.24 21.67
CA ASP A 111 -28.29 -8.18 22.76
C ASP A 111 -28.83 -7.44 24.00
N ASP A 112 -29.91 -6.66 23.83
CA ASP A 112 -30.80 -6.33 24.96
C ASP A 112 -31.83 -7.47 25.16
N LEU A 113 -31.35 -8.72 25.20
CA LEU A 113 -32.14 -9.88 25.61
C LEU A 113 -31.99 -10.10 27.11
N ALA A 114 -32.37 -9.09 27.91
CA ALA A 114 -32.49 -9.29 29.35
C ALA A 114 -33.61 -10.32 29.65
N PRO A 115 -33.30 -11.42 30.36
CA PRO A 115 -34.26 -12.47 30.64
C PRO A 115 -35.25 -12.07 31.74
N ARG A 116 -36.51 -12.48 31.53
CA ARG A 116 -37.65 -12.44 32.45
C ARG A 116 -37.28 -12.57 33.94
N ARG A 117 -37.49 -11.49 34.72
CA ARG A 117 -37.63 -11.56 36.19
C ARG A 117 -39.06 -11.25 36.61
N ARG A 118 -39.76 -12.31 37.01
CA ARG A 118 -41.08 -12.34 37.66
C ARG A 118 -40.92 -12.06 39.16
N LEU A 119 -41.54 -11.00 39.69
CA LEU A 119 -41.90 -10.80 41.12
C LEU A 119 -42.66 -9.45 41.20
N ALA A 120 -44.00 -9.44 41.16
CA ALA A 120 -44.88 -9.40 42.33
C ALA A 120 -44.56 -8.23 43.29
N ASP A 121 -45.28 -7.12 43.15
CA ASP A 121 -45.59 -6.27 44.29
C ASP A 121 -46.99 -5.65 44.10
N GLY A 122 -47.89 -6.03 45.01
CA GLY A 122 -49.24 -5.51 45.08
C GLY A 122 -49.22 -4.14 45.74
N SER A 123 -49.61 -3.12 44.98
CA SER A 123 -49.89 -1.79 45.52
C SER A 123 -51.41 -1.60 45.62
N VAL A 124 -51.93 -1.78 46.84
CA VAL A 124 -53.14 -1.09 47.29
C VAL A 124 -52.71 0.15 48.06
N PRO A 125 -53.33 1.30 47.79
CA PRO A 125 -53.60 2.22 48.88
C PRO A 125 -55.08 2.67 48.91
N PHE A 126 -55.63 2.47 50.11
CA PHE A 126 -56.72 3.15 50.84
C PHE A 126 -58.03 3.52 50.14
#